data_AF-A0A4V6P9M3-F1
#
_entry.id   AF-A0A4V6P9M3-F1
#
_cell.length_a   1.000
_cell.length_b   1.000
_cell.length_c   1.000
_cell.angle_alpha   90.00
_cell.angle_beta   90.00
_cell.angle_gamma   90.00
#
_symmetry.space_group_name_H-M   'P 1'
#
loop_
_entity.id
_entity.type
_entity.pdbx_description
1 polymer ?
#
loop_
_entity_poly.entity_id
_entity_poly.type
_entity_poly.pdbx_seq_one_letter_code
_entity_poly.pdbx_strand_id
1 'polypeptide(L)'
;MATTPRRTPAHQMFVKLLFGYHVLSGEYQPDEIAEVAGRVHELYPDYRGGKATGLSANNIYKILRGQHRKLPTLDQLNVLVLALQHLAYRGHVRDRDPGCGTLAGWQALLSQAKALDHSQRARKLYIRGDEYDVAQPLRLPGSPAPSPAVPALAPAMPIPTTPIKVTEDEMHELTALGHYARSLAMESADANHRAFYELAVILGTASSPHNRRAAQFAIAAAVAAPGPSPASDLLDADAALDAGRAASHARVLAYAAAGRGDHAAVRVFERCADRVESPDLRTRPPRLRD
;
A
#
# COMPACT_ATOMS: atom_id res chain seq x y z
N MET A 1 19.80 25.39 -20.18
CA MET A 1 19.50 23.94 -20.16
C MET A 1 19.49 23.45 -18.72
N ALA A 2 18.30 23.28 -18.13
CA ALA A 2 18.18 22.83 -16.74
C ALA A 2 18.37 21.31 -16.67
N THR A 3 19.44 20.85 -16.03
CA THR A 3 19.67 19.43 -15.77
C THR A 3 18.57 18.89 -14.87
N THR A 4 17.68 18.07 -15.44
CA THR A 4 16.63 17.37 -14.71
C THR A 4 17.25 16.69 -13.48
N PRO A 5 16.70 16.89 -12.27
CA PRO A 5 17.16 16.20 -11.06
C PRO A 5 17.29 14.70 -11.31
N ARG A 6 18.49 14.13 -11.12
CA ARG A 6 18.64 12.68 -11.09
C ARG A 6 17.95 12.16 -9.83
N ARG A 7 16.83 11.45 -10.01
CA ARG A 7 16.01 10.90 -8.93
C ARG A 7 16.19 9.39 -8.84
N THR A 8 16.07 8.87 -7.63
CA THR A 8 16.08 7.43 -7.38
C THR A 8 14.65 6.88 -7.38
N PRO A 9 14.47 5.56 -7.59
CA PRO A 9 13.18 4.90 -7.45
C PRO A 9 12.48 5.18 -6.10
N ALA A 10 13.23 5.17 -5.00
CA ALA A 10 12.68 5.44 -3.66
C ALA A 10 12.19 6.90 -3.52
N HIS A 11 12.91 7.85 -4.12
CA HIS A 11 12.47 9.24 -4.17
C HIS A 11 11.14 9.37 -4.94
N GLN A 12 11.05 8.76 -6.12
CA GLN A 12 9.82 8.82 -6.93
C GLN A 12 8.64 8.12 -6.24
N MET A 13 8.87 7.00 -5.57
CA MET A 13 7.84 6.27 -4.85
C MET A 13 7.23 7.11 -3.72
N PHE A 14 8.06 7.77 -2.92
CA PHE A 14 7.57 8.67 -1.86
C PHE A 14 6.79 9.86 -2.42
N VAL A 15 7.30 10.49 -3.48
CA VAL A 15 6.61 11.60 -4.16
C VAL A 15 5.25 11.14 -4.69
N LYS A 16 5.15 9.95 -5.29
CA LYS A 16 3.87 9.40 -5.78
C LYS A 16 2.88 9.13 -4.67
N LEU A 17 3.34 8.60 -3.53
CA LEU A 17 2.49 8.41 -2.35
C LEU A 17 1.94 9.75 -1.84
N LEU A 18 2.80 10.77 -1.74
CA LEU A 18 2.40 12.11 -1.30
C LEU A 18 1.48 12.81 -2.31
N PHE A 19 1.71 12.63 -3.61
CA PHE A 19 0.85 13.14 -4.67
C PHE A 19 -0.51 12.44 -4.69
N GLY A 20 -0.53 11.11 -4.58
CA GLY A 20 -1.77 10.34 -4.46
C GLY A 20 -2.58 10.77 -3.23
N TYR A 21 -1.90 11.09 -2.13
CA TYR A 21 -2.57 11.65 -0.97
C TYR A 21 -3.19 13.04 -1.22
N HIS A 22 -2.49 13.92 -1.94
CA HIS A 22 -3.03 15.21 -2.38
C HIS A 22 -4.28 15.05 -3.25
N VAL A 23 -4.26 14.12 -4.22
CA VAL A 23 -5.43 13.79 -5.06
C VAL A 23 -6.59 13.27 -4.21
N LEU A 24 -6.35 12.29 -3.33
CA LEU A 24 -7.37 11.74 -2.42
C LEU A 24 -7.89 12.77 -1.41
N SER A 25 -7.15 13.84 -1.18
CA SER A 25 -7.57 14.92 -0.30
C SER A 25 -8.47 15.92 -1.02
N GLY A 26 -8.63 15.85 -2.34
CA GLY A 26 -9.48 16.75 -3.13
C GLY A 26 -8.74 17.62 -4.15
N GLU A 27 -7.44 17.37 -4.37
CA GLU A 27 -6.62 18.04 -5.39
C GLU A 27 -6.58 19.58 -5.29
N TYR A 28 -6.62 20.11 -4.07
CA TYR A 28 -6.58 21.56 -3.81
C TYR A 28 -5.37 22.26 -4.44
N GLN A 29 -5.54 23.55 -4.76
CA GLN A 29 -4.48 24.33 -5.41
C GLN A 29 -3.33 24.61 -4.43
N PRO A 30 -2.07 24.70 -4.92
CA PRO A 30 -0.92 24.95 -4.05
C PRO A 30 -1.00 26.23 -3.21
N ASP A 31 -1.73 27.25 -3.68
CA ASP A 31 -1.96 28.49 -2.93
C ASP A 31 -2.86 28.27 -1.70
N GLU A 32 -3.94 27.50 -1.85
CA GLU A 32 -4.84 27.13 -0.75
C GLU A 32 -4.11 26.29 0.30
N ILE A 33 -3.29 25.34 -0.17
CA ILE A 33 -2.47 24.50 0.71
C ILE A 33 -1.43 25.36 1.46
N ALA A 34 -0.81 26.33 0.80
CA ALA A 34 0.16 27.23 1.43
C ALA A 34 -0.48 28.10 2.52
N GLU A 35 -1.70 28.60 2.30
CA GLU A 35 -2.44 29.38 3.29
C GLU A 35 -2.70 28.56 4.55
N VAL A 36 -3.23 27.34 4.40
CA VAL A 36 -3.51 26.45 5.54
C VAL A 36 -2.21 26.03 6.23
N ALA A 37 -1.15 25.72 5.46
CA ALA A 37 0.17 25.38 6.00
C ALA A 37 0.72 26.49 6.91
N GLY A 38 0.48 27.76 6.58
CA GLY A 38 0.88 28.91 7.41
C GLY A 38 0.16 28.99 8.75
N ARG A 39 -1.00 28.32 8.88
CA ARG A 39 -1.88 28.35 10.06
C ARG A 39 -1.90 27.02 10.82
N VAL A 40 -1.07 26.04 10.46
CA VAL A 40 -1.09 24.71 11.07
C VAL A 40 -0.94 24.72 12.59
N HIS A 41 -0.10 25.60 13.17
CA HIS A 41 0.03 25.70 14.63
C HIS A 41 -1.21 26.29 15.32
N GLU A 42 -2.01 27.08 14.61
CA GLU A 42 -3.31 27.58 15.10
C GLU A 42 -4.39 26.51 14.99
N LEU A 43 -4.40 25.77 13.87
CA LEU A 43 -5.40 24.75 13.55
C LEU A 43 -5.19 23.45 14.34
N TYR A 44 -3.95 23.13 14.70
CA TYR A 44 -3.59 21.93 15.45
C TYR A 44 -2.75 22.31 16.68
N PRO A 45 -3.38 22.74 17.79
CA PRO A 45 -2.68 23.14 19.02
C PRO A 45 -1.83 22.04 19.63
N ASP A 46 -2.14 20.77 19.34
CA ASP A 46 -1.41 19.59 19.81
C ASP A 46 -0.17 19.26 18.96
N TYR A 47 0.01 19.94 17.83
CA TYR A 47 1.18 19.78 16.99
C TYR A 47 2.42 20.37 17.68
N ARG A 48 3.36 19.50 18.08
CA ARG A 48 4.63 19.88 18.74
C ARG A 48 5.81 19.98 17.77
N GLY A 49 5.59 19.78 16.46
CA GLY A 49 6.66 19.82 15.46
C GLY A 49 7.13 21.23 15.11
N GLY A 50 8.27 21.31 14.42
CA GLY A 50 8.91 22.57 14.05
C GLY A 50 8.09 23.39 13.04
N LYS A 51 8.43 24.67 12.92
CA LYS A 51 7.92 25.52 11.83
C LYS A 51 8.53 25.05 10.51
N ALA A 52 7.70 24.62 9.57
CA ALA A 52 8.15 24.28 8.23
C ALA A 52 8.56 25.54 7.47
N THR A 53 9.85 25.76 7.29
CA THR A 53 10.35 26.85 6.43
C THR A 53 10.24 26.45 4.95
N GLY A 54 9.88 27.42 4.11
CA GLY A 54 9.89 27.26 2.66
C GLY A 54 8.71 26.51 2.04
N LEU A 55 7.55 26.41 2.70
CA LEU A 55 6.30 25.92 2.09
C LEU A 55 5.53 27.05 1.38
N SER A 56 6.14 27.70 0.40
CA SER A 56 5.39 28.55 -0.53
C SER A 56 4.62 27.69 -1.53
N ALA A 57 3.58 28.23 -2.17
CA ALA A 57 2.79 27.52 -3.18
C ALA A 57 3.64 26.88 -4.30
N ASN A 58 4.65 27.62 -4.80
CA ASN A 58 5.59 27.10 -5.78
C ASN A 58 6.41 25.92 -5.23
N ASN A 59 6.85 25.98 -3.98
CA ASN A 59 7.58 24.87 -3.36
C ASN A 59 6.67 23.68 -3.07
N ILE A 60 5.41 23.90 -2.66
CA ILE A 60 4.41 22.84 -2.50
C ILE A 60 4.17 22.13 -3.83
N TYR A 61 3.91 22.89 -4.90
CA TYR A 61 3.79 22.36 -6.25
C TYR A 61 5.01 21.50 -6.62
N LYS A 62 6.22 22.01 -6.37
CA LYS A 62 7.46 21.27 -6.63
C LYS A 62 7.62 20.05 -5.74
N ILE A 63 7.15 20.04 -4.49
CA ILE A 63 7.20 18.86 -3.61
C ILE A 63 6.24 17.80 -4.12
N LEU A 64 4.98 18.17 -4.41
CA LEU A 64 3.93 17.26 -4.87
C LEU A 64 4.24 16.67 -6.24
N ARG A 65 4.80 17.48 -7.16
CA ARG A 65 5.28 17.00 -8.46
C ARG A 65 6.71 16.43 -8.38
N GLY A 66 7.28 16.32 -7.18
CA GLY A 66 8.66 15.90 -6.87
C GLY A 66 9.74 16.59 -7.70
N GLN A 67 9.49 17.81 -8.17
CA GLN A 67 10.45 18.65 -8.88
C GLN A 67 11.69 19.03 -8.04
N HIS A 68 11.67 18.79 -6.73
CA HIS A 68 12.84 18.93 -5.87
C HIS A 68 13.89 17.81 -6.05
N ARG A 69 15.16 18.15 -5.82
CA ARG A 69 16.29 17.18 -5.81
C ARG A 69 16.36 16.34 -4.53
N LYS A 70 15.71 16.81 -3.47
CA LYS A 70 15.72 16.19 -2.14
C LYS A 70 14.28 15.93 -1.72
N LEU A 71 14.08 14.83 -0.98
CA LEU A 71 12.82 14.59 -0.28
C LEU A 71 12.55 15.73 0.72
N PRO A 72 11.28 16.00 1.07
CA PRO A 72 10.96 17.05 2.03
C PRO A 72 11.62 16.80 3.39
N THR A 73 11.82 17.88 4.14
CA THR A 73 12.19 17.76 5.56
C THR A 73 11.03 17.17 6.36
N LEU A 74 11.31 16.72 7.58
CA LEU A 74 10.28 16.16 8.46
C LEU A 74 9.19 17.20 8.76
N ASP A 75 9.61 18.43 9.09
CA ASP A 75 8.68 19.53 9.36
C ASP A 75 7.86 19.91 8.13
N GLN A 76 8.49 19.97 6.95
CA GLN A 76 7.78 20.22 5.69
C GLN A 76 6.72 19.17 5.41
N LEU A 77 7.03 17.88 5.63
CA LEU A 77 6.07 16.80 5.43
C LEU A 77 4.91 16.91 6.43
N ASN A 78 5.21 17.10 7.72
CA ASN A 78 4.18 17.14 8.75
C ASN A 78 3.17 18.27 8.50
N VAL A 79 3.67 19.48 8.23
CA VAL A 79 2.83 20.64 7.96
C VAL A 79 2.02 20.44 6.68
N LEU A 80 2.62 19.88 5.63
CA LEU A 80 1.92 19.61 4.37
C LEU A 80 0.81 18.56 4.53
N VAL A 81 1.07 17.46 5.26
CA VAL A 81 0.07 16.41 5.53
C VAL A 81 -1.10 16.97 6.34
N LEU A 82 -0.83 17.75 7.39
CA LEU A 82 -1.88 18.40 8.19
C LEU A 82 -2.69 19.39 7.35
N ALA A 83 -2.04 20.19 6.51
CA ALA A 83 -2.76 21.13 5.63
C ALA A 83 -3.70 20.42 4.65
N LEU A 84 -3.25 19.32 4.04
CA LEU A 84 -4.07 18.50 3.14
C LEU A 84 -5.25 17.83 3.87
N GLN A 85 -5.02 17.33 5.10
CA GLN A 85 -6.06 16.75 5.94
C GLN A 85 -7.14 17.76 6.32
N HIS A 86 -6.70 18.95 6.74
CA HIS A 86 -7.60 20.03 7.12
C HIS A 86 -8.49 20.42 5.94
N LEU A 87 -7.89 20.61 4.76
CA LEU A 87 -8.62 20.97 3.55
C LEU A 87 -9.60 19.87 3.14
N ALA A 88 -9.19 18.60 3.17
CA ALA A 88 -10.07 17.47 2.86
C ALA A 88 -11.29 17.41 3.79
N TYR A 89 -11.10 17.69 5.08
CA TYR A 89 -12.18 17.77 6.05
C TYR A 89 -13.08 18.98 5.79
N ARG A 90 -12.49 20.17 5.63
CA ARG A 90 -13.21 21.43 5.34
C ARG A 90 -14.04 21.37 4.05
N GLY A 91 -13.53 20.69 3.02
CA GLY A 91 -14.23 20.51 1.75
C GLY A 91 -15.08 19.25 1.67
N HIS A 92 -15.33 18.56 2.79
CA HIS A 92 -16.17 17.36 2.87
C HIS A 92 -15.73 16.19 1.98
N VAL A 93 -14.45 16.15 1.59
CA VAL A 93 -13.83 14.99 0.95
C VAL A 93 -13.62 13.87 1.99
N ARG A 94 -13.52 14.23 3.27
CA ARG A 94 -13.48 13.31 4.40
C ARG A 94 -14.37 13.81 5.54
N ASP A 95 -15.09 12.88 6.20
CA ASP A 95 -16.04 13.20 7.28
C ASP A 95 -15.39 13.67 8.58
N ARG A 96 -14.11 13.36 8.80
CA ARG A 96 -13.37 13.70 10.02
C ARG A 96 -11.93 14.10 9.72
N ASP A 97 -11.46 15.13 10.40
CA ASP A 97 -10.04 15.48 10.44
C ASP A 97 -9.25 14.51 11.35
N PRO A 98 -8.32 13.72 10.81
CA PRO A 98 -7.54 12.77 11.62
C PRO A 98 -6.37 13.45 12.37
N GLY A 99 -6.01 14.68 12.01
CA GLY A 99 -4.97 15.49 12.65
C GLY A 99 -3.64 14.78 12.89
N CYS A 100 -2.98 15.14 14.01
CA CYS A 100 -1.63 14.71 14.34
C CYS A 100 -1.45 13.19 14.47
N GLY A 101 -2.52 12.41 14.66
CA GLY A 101 -2.44 10.95 14.84
C GLY A 101 -1.88 10.20 13.63
N THR A 102 -1.94 10.81 12.44
CA THR A 102 -1.43 10.22 11.19
C THR A 102 0.05 10.49 10.94
N LEU A 103 0.65 11.45 11.66
CA LEU A 103 1.99 11.93 11.37
C LEU A 103 3.05 10.85 11.56
N ALA A 104 2.92 10.00 12.57
CA ALA A 104 3.90 8.93 12.83
C ALA A 104 4.08 7.99 11.63
N GLY A 105 2.97 7.62 10.96
CA GLY A 105 3.01 6.79 9.75
C GLY A 105 3.72 7.50 8.59
N TRP A 106 3.39 8.77 8.35
CA TRP A 106 4.04 9.59 7.31
C TRP A 106 5.53 9.81 7.56
N GLN A 107 5.92 10.04 8.81
CA GLN A 107 7.32 10.20 9.22
C GLN A 107 8.11 8.91 9.03
N ALA A 108 7.52 7.75 9.33
CA ALA A 108 8.12 6.45 9.07
C ALA A 108 8.35 6.22 7.56
N LEU A 109 7.34 6.52 6.73
CA LEU A 109 7.45 6.42 5.26
C LEU A 109 8.56 7.34 4.71
N LEU A 110 8.66 8.58 5.20
CA LEU A 110 9.72 9.51 4.79
C LEU A 110 11.10 9.03 5.22
N SER A 111 11.23 8.47 6.42
CA SER A 111 12.50 7.96 6.95
C SER A 111 12.97 6.76 6.13
N GLN A 112 12.07 5.83 5.83
CA GLN A 112 12.35 4.67 4.96
C GLN A 112 12.74 5.14 3.54
N ALA A 113 12.00 6.08 2.97
CA ALA A 113 12.30 6.65 1.66
C ALA A 113 13.66 7.35 1.62
N LYS A 114 14.05 8.08 2.68
CA LYS A 114 15.38 8.71 2.80
C LYS A 114 16.50 7.68 2.88
N ALA A 115 16.33 6.63 3.67
CA ALA A 115 17.32 5.55 3.79
C ALA A 115 17.52 4.83 2.44
N LEU A 116 16.43 4.50 1.75
CA LEU A 116 16.47 3.87 0.43
C LEU A 116 17.01 4.81 -0.65
N ASP A 117 16.62 6.09 -0.67
CA ASP A 117 17.14 7.10 -1.61
C ASP A 117 18.65 7.26 -1.43
N HIS A 118 19.14 7.30 -0.19
CA HIS A 118 20.58 7.37 0.09
C HIS A 118 21.33 6.12 -0.42
N SER A 119 20.83 4.92 -0.11
CA SER A 119 21.40 3.65 -0.60
C SER A 119 21.41 3.57 -2.14
N GLN A 120 20.33 3.97 -2.79
CA GLN A 120 20.19 3.96 -4.25
C GLN A 120 21.12 4.98 -4.91
N ARG A 121 21.29 6.17 -4.33
CA ARG A 121 22.26 7.18 -4.81
C ARG A 121 23.70 6.66 -4.72
N ALA A 122 24.07 6.02 -3.62
CA ALA A 122 25.39 5.41 -3.44
C ALA A 122 25.66 4.35 -4.52
N ARG A 123 24.63 3.57 -4.88
CA ARG A 123 24.65 2.57 -5.96
C ARG A 123 24.46 3.16 -7.36
N LYS A 124 24.36 4.48 -7.50
CA LYS A 124 24.09 5.21 -8.76
C LYS A 124 22.82 4.75 -9.50
N LEU A 125 21.82 4.26 -8.77
CA LEU A 125 20.53 3.84 -9.30
C LEU A 125 19.61 5.06 -9.46
N TYR A 126 19.54 5.57 -10.68
CA TYR A 126 18.71 6.72 -11.05
C TYR A 126 17.69 6.34 -12.12
N ILE A 127 16.51 6.98 -12.04
CA ILE A 127 15.46 6.89 -13.06
C ILE A 127 15.85 7.76 -14.25
N ARG A 128 15.52 7.33 -15.48
CA ARG A 128 15.72 8.13 -16.69
C ARG A 128 14.74 9.31 -16.69
N GLY A 129 15.17 10.49 -17.15
CA GLY A 129 14.38 11.73 -17.06
C GLY A 129 12.99 11.65 -17.71
N ASP A 130 12.86 10.75 -18.67
CA ASP A 130 11.72 10.54 -19.56
C ASP A 130 10.64 9.64 -18.91
N GLU A 131 10.97 8.93 -17.82
CA GLU A 131 10.05 8.09 -17.02
C GLU A 131 9.47 8.84 -15.81
N TYR A 132 9.77 10.15 -15.71
CA TYR A 132 9.32 10.99 -14.62
C TYR A 132 7.99 11.66 -14.95
N ASP A 133 6.92 10.90 -14.79
CA ASP A 133 5.60 11.45 -14.57
C ASP A 133 5.08 10.92 -13.22
N VAL A 134 4.62 11.85 -12.39
CA VAL A 134 4.06 11.54 -11.06
C VAL A 134 2.66 10.92 -11.23
N ALA A 135 1.95 11.27 -12.31
CA ALA A 135 0.66 10.70 -12.67
C ALA A 135 0.78 9.35 -13.41
N GLN A 136 1.92 9.06 -14.04
CA GLN A 136 2.11 7.81 -14.78
C GLN A 136 2.63 6.69 -13.86
N PRO A 137 2.18 5.43 -14.00
CA PRO A 137 2.73 4.32 -13.23
C PRO A 137 4.23 4.11 -13.53
N LEU A 138 5.02 3.78 -12.49
CA LEU A 138 6.47 3.58 -12.57
C LEU A 138 6.77 2.43 -13.56
N ARG A 139 7.49 2.73 -14.65
CA ARG A 139 8.10 1.71 -15.51
C ARG A 139 9.55 1.51 -15.08
N LEU A 140 9.98 0.27 -14.90
CA LEU A 140 11.36 -0.06 -14.55
C LEU A 140 12.26 0.06 -15.81
N PRO A 141 13.52 0.55 -15.69
CA PRO A 141 14.36 0.82 -16.85
C PRO A 141 14.69 -0.46 -17.61
N GLY A 142 14.30 -0.51 -18.90
CA GLY A 142 14.51 -1.65 -19.78
C GLY A 142 15.98 -1.89 -20.16
N SER A 143 16.39 -3.16 -20.11
CA SER A 143 17.60 -3.66 -20.79
C SER A 143 17.37 -3.72 -22.31
N PRO A 144 18.45 -3.58 -23.11
CA PRO A 144 18.35 -3.26 -24.54
C PRO A 144 17.86 -4.43 -25.38
N ALA A 145 17.24 -4.11 -26.52
CA ALA A 145 16.67 -5.06 -27.47
C ALA A 145 17.71 -6.10 -27.96
N PRO A 146 17.33 -7.39 -28.12
CA PRO A 146 18.27 -8.41 -28.58
C PRO A 146 18.34 -8.48 -30.11
N SER A 147 19.58 -8.52 -30.63
CA SER A 147 19.89 -9.05 -31.97
C SER A 147 19.58 -10.55 -32.04
N PRO A 148 19.24 -11.09 -33.23
CA PRO A 148 18.92 -12.51 -33.37
C PRO A 148 20.20 -13.31 -33.59
N ALA A 149 20.42 -14.37 -32.79
CA ALA A 149 20.74 -15.73 -33.26
C ALA A 149 21.39 -16.62 -32.16
N VAL A 150 20.77 -17.79 -31.97
CA VAL A 150 21.27 -19.09 -31.45
C VAL A 150 21.22 -19.35 -29.92
N PRO A 151 20.78 -20.57 -29.48
CA PRO A 151 20.01 -20.78 -28.25
C PRO A 151 20.72 -21.63 -27.16
N ALA A 152 20.41 -21.37 -25.88
CA ALA A 152 20.50 -22.35 -24.80
C ALA A 152 19.69 -21.90 -23.56
N LEU A 153 18.77 -22.77 -23.14
CA LEU A 153 17.90 -22.81 -21.94
C LEU A 153 17.14 -21.52 -21.53
N ALA A 154 15.81 -21.57 -21.73
CA ALA A 154 14.86 -20.55 -21.33
C ALA A 154 14.70 -20.44 -19.78
N PRO A 155 14.81 -19.24 -19.19
CA PRO A 155 14.20 -18.96 -17.90
C PRO A 155 12.69 -18.81 -18.07
N ALA A 156 11.94 -19.41 -17.15
CA ALA A 156 10.48 -19.50 -17.18
C ALA A 156 9.79 -18.14 -17.37
N MET A 157 8.88 -18.07 -18.32
CA MET A 157 8.00 -16.92 -18.53
C MET A 157 7.18 -16.66 -17.26
N PRO A 158 7.04 -15.39 -16.79
CA PRO A 158 6.01 -15.06 -15.83
C PRO A 158 4.66 -15.28 -16.52
N ILE A 159 3.90 -16.25 -16.02
CA ILE A 159 2.54 -16.52 -16.49
C ILE A 159 1.72 -15.27 -16.20
N PRO A 160 1.02 -14.69 -17.20
CA PRO A 160 0.17 -13.53 -16.98
C PRO A 160 -0.90 -13.88 -15.94
N THR A 161 -0.86 -13.20 -14.80
CA THR A 161 -1.88 -13.35 -13.76
C THR A 161 -3.18 -12.74 -14.25
N THR A 162 -4.16 -13.60 -14.51
CA THR A 162 -5.53 -13.15 -14.74
C THR A 162 -6.10 -12.61 -13.43
N PRO A 163 -6.62 -11.38 -13.39
CA PRO A 163 -7.24 -10.84 -12.19
C PRO A 163 -8.44 -11.72 -11.79
N ILE A 164 -8.39 -12.24 -10.56
CA ILE A 164 -9.47 -13.06 -10.02
C ILE A 164 -10.51 -12.10 -9.43
N LYS A 165 -11.67 -12.01 -10.10
CA LYS A 165 -12.81 -11.25 -9.57
C LYS A 165 -13.35 -11.95 -8.33
N VAL A 166 -13.47 -11.20 -7.24
CA VAL A 166 -14.16 -11.63 -6.02
C VAL A 166 -15.66 -11.75 -6.33
N THR A 167 -16.27 -12.85 -5.91
CA THR A 167 -17.71 -13.12 -6.08
C THR A 167 -18.53 -12.35 -5.05
N GLU A 168 -19.84 -12.25 -5.25
CA GLU A 168 -20.74 -11.57 -4.32
C GLU A 168 -20.73 -12.22 -2.93
N ASP A 169 -20.69 -13.55 -2.86
CA ASP A 169 -20.60 -14.30 -1.60
C ASP A 169 -19.30 -13.99 -0.83
N GLU A 170 -18.17 -13.98 -1.52
CA GLU A 170 -16.88 -13.63 -0.89
C GLU A 170 -16.81 -12.16 -0.51
N MET A 171 -17.39 -11.27 -1.32
CA MET A 171 -17.46 -9.84 -1.01
C MET A 171 -18.31 -9.60 0.25
N HIS A 172 -19.37 -10.39 0.47
CA HIS A 172 -20.16 -10.35 1.70
C HIS A 172 -19.30 -10.70 2.93
N GLU A 173 -18.54 -11.80 2.86
CA GLU A 173 -17.65 -12.25 3.93
C GLU A 173 -16.54 -11.21 4.24
N LEU A 174 -15.92 -10.66 3.19
CA LEU A 174 -14.88 -9.64 3.31
C LEU A 174 -15.44 -8.32 3.86
N THR A 175 -16.65 -7.94 3.46
CA THR A 175 -17.34 -6.76 3.99
C THR A 175 -17.64 -6.92 5.48
N ALA A 176 -18.03 -8.10 5.92
CA ALA A 176 -18.34 -8.39 7.31
C ALA A 176 -17.08 -8.41 8.20
N LEU A 177 -15.91 -8.79 7.65
CA LEU A 177 -14.62 -8.72 8.34
C LEU A 177 -14.06 -7.30 8.47
N GLY A 178 -14.56 -6.36 7.66
CA GLY A 178 -14.30 -4.93 7.80
C GLY A 178 -13.43 -4.34 6.69
N HIS A 179 -13.09 -3.06 6.86
CA HIS A 179 -12.48 -2.24 5.81
C HIS A 179 -11.20 -2.83 5.20
N TYR A 180 -10.36 -3.47 6.01
CA TYR A 180 -9.11 -4.09 5.55
C TYR A 180 -9.34 -5.26 4.58
N ALA A 181 -10.29 -6.15 4.90
CA ALA A 181 -10.63 -7.27 4.03
C ALA A 181 -11.29 -6.80 2.72
N ARG A 182 -12.05 -5.70 2.78
CA ARG A 182 -12.63 -5.07 1.58
C ARG A 182 -11.57 -4.41 0.68
N SER A 183 -10.55 -3.77 1.24
CA SER A 183 -9.46 -3.20 0.44
C SER A 183 -8.65 -4.27 -0.28
N LEU A 184 -8.43 -5.43 0.36
CA LEU A 184 -7.76 -6.56 -0.29
C LEU A 184 -8.54 -7.09 -1.50
N ALA A 185 -9.88 -7.07 -1.46
CA ALA A 185 -10.74 -7.44 -2.60
C ALA A 185 -10.60 -6.50 -3.80
N MET A 186 -10.28 -5.23 -3.55
CA MET A 186 -10.00 -4.25 -4.61
C MET A 186 -8.59 -4.44 -5.16
N GLU A 187 -7.60 -4.66 -4.29
CA GLU A 187 -6.20 -4.90 -4.69
C GLU A 187 -6.00 -6.22 -5.46
N SER A 188 -6.88 -7.21 -5.26
CA SER A 188 -6.86 -8.46 -6.03
C SER A 188 -7.31 -8.27 -7.48
N ALA A 189 -8.10 -7.22 -7.76
CA ALA A 189 -8.46 -6.85 -9.13
C ALA A 189 -7.26 -6.30 -9.91
N ASP A 190 -6.24 -5.79 -9.22
CA ASP A 190 -4.98 -5.29 -9.79
C ASP A 190 -3.88 -6.37 -9.87
N ALA A 191 -4.25 -7.65 -9.73
CA ALA A 191 -3.35 -8.80 -9.78
C ALA A 191 -2.18 -8.76 -8.77
N ASN A 192 -2.39 -8.11 -7.63
CA ASN A 192 -1.40 -8.05 -6.56
C ASN A 192 -1.26 -9.43 -5.88
N HIS A 193 -0.13 -10.10 -6.11
CA HIS A 193 0.19 -11.42 -5.53
C HIS A 193 0.10 -11.44 -3.99
N ARG A 194 0.41 -10.32 -3.33
CA ARG A 194 0.27 -10.20 -1.88
C ARG A 194 -1.19 -10.13 -1.44
N ALA A 195 -2.03 -9.42 -2.19
CA ALA A 195 -3.47 -9.38 -1.91
C ALA A 195 -4.12 -10.74 -2.14
N PHE A 196 -3.70 -11.48 -3.17
CA PHE A 196 -4.13 -12.86 -3.38
C PHE A 196 -3.73 -13.78 -2.22
N TYR A 197 -2.52 -13.65 -1.69
CA TYR A 197 -2.07 -14.42 -0.54
C TYR A 197 -2.90 -14.10 0.71
N GLU A 198 -3.11 -12.81 1.01
CA GLU A 198 -3.87 -12.40 2.19
C GLU A 198 -5.37 -12.75 2.07
N LEU A 199 -5.96 -12.69 0.87
CA LEU A 199 -7.32 -13.19 0.60
C LEU A 199 -7.41 -14.71 0.71
N ALA A 200 -6.40 -15.46 0.26
CA ALA A 200 -6.36 -16.91 0.42
C ALA A 200 -6.38 -17.32 1.90
N VAL A 201 -5.66 -16.58 2.76
CA VAL A 201 -5.67 -16.79 4.21
C VAL A 201 -7.05 -16.46 4.81
N ILE A 202 -7.65 -15.33 4.41
CA ILE A 202 -8.95 -14.90 4.93
C ILE A 202 -10.07 -15.88 4.52
N LEU A 203 -10.20 -16.18 3.23
CA LEU A 203 -11.23 -17.09 2.73
C LEU A 203 -10.96 -18.54 3.15
N GLY A 204 -9.68 -18.92 3.30
CA GLY A 204 -9.28 -20.26 3.71
C GLY A 204 -9.64 -20.63 5.15
N THR A 205 -9.82 -19.63 6.00
CA THR A 205 -10.30 -19.81 7.39
C THR A 205 -11.83 -19.71 7.52
N ALA A 206 -12.53 -19.30 6.45
CA ALA A 206 -13.98 -19.20 6.41
C ALA A 206 -14.66 -20.58 6.22
N SER A 207 -15.96 -20.63 6.46
CA SER A 207 -16.78 -21.82 6.19
C SER A 207 -17.29 -21.84 4.75
N SER A 208 -17.67 -23.03 4.26
CA SER A 208 -18.41 -23.16 3.00
C SER A 208 -19.68 -22.30 3.04
N PRO A 209 -20.03 -21.59 1.94
CA PRO A 209 -19.43 -21.67 0.60
C PRO A 209 -18.21 -20.74 0.38
N HIS A 210 -17.89 -19.85 1.32
CA HIS A 210 -16.91 -18.76 1.12
C HIS A 210 -15.46 -19.22 0.94
N ASN A 211 -15.11 -20.44 1.41
CA ASN A 211 -13.77 -20.98 1.31
C ASN A 211 -13.47 -21.72 -0.01
N ARG A 212 -14.48 -21.94 -0.88
CA ARG A 212 -14.36 -22.81 -2.07
C ARG A 212 -13.29 -22.37 -3.06
N ARG A 213 -13.01 -21.06 -3.16
CA ARG A 213 -12.01 -20.52 -4.08
C ARG A 213 -10.73 -20.07 -3.38
N ALA A 214 -10.58 -20.32 -2.08
CA ALA A 214 -9.39 -19.90 -1.33
C ALA A 214 -8.10 -20.53 -1.88
N ALA A 215 -8.15 -21.79 -2.32
CA ALA A 215 -7.04 -22.46 -3.01
C ALA A 215 -6.66 -21.78 -4.33
N GLN A 216 -7.63 -21.25 -5.09
CA GLN A 216 -7.37 -20.53 -6.34
C GLN A 216 -6.59 -19.23 -6.09
N PHE A 217 -6.91 -18.51 -5.02
CA PHE A 217 -6.16 -17.33 -4.60
C PHE A 217 -4.74 -17.68 -4.14
N ALA A 218 -4.55 -18.80 -3.41
CA ALA A 218 -3.22 -19.26 -3.00
C ALA A 218 -2.33 -19.64 -4.19
N ILE A 219 -2.89 -20.37 -5.17
CA ILE A 219 -2.19 -20.73 -6.41
C ILE A 219 -1.81 -19.48 -7.20
N ALA A 220 -2.73 -18.52 -7.36
CA ALA A 220 -2.46 -17.26 -8.06
C ALA A 220 -1.37 -16.43 -7.37
N ALA A 221 -1.35 -16.40 -6.04
CA ALA A 221 -0.31 -15.74 -5.27
C ALA A 221 1.06 -16.43 -5.39
N ALA A 222 1.09 -17.77 -5.44
CA ALA A 222 2.31 -18.54 -5.61
C ALA A 222 2.91 -18.38 -7.02
N VAL A 223 2.08 -18.41 -8.05
CA VAL A 223 2.49 -18.26 -9.46
C VAL A 223 2.98 -16.84 -9.76
N ALA A 224 2.37 -15.83 -9.14
CA ALA A 224 2.71 -14.43 -9.38
C ALA A 224 3.92 -13.93 -8.55
N ALA A 225 4.43 -14.74 -7.64
CA ALA A 225 5.56 -14.37 -6.80
C ALA A 225 6.88 -14.50 -7.58
N PRO A 226 7.83 -13.54 -7.42
CA PRO A 226 9.13 -13.56 -8.11
C PRO A 226 10.13 -14.59 -7.53
N GLY A 227 9.70 -15.50 -6.65
CA GLY A 227 10.53 -16.46 -5.92
C GLY A 227 9.69 -17.36 -5.01
N PRO A 228 10.31 -18.14 -4.09
CA PRO A 228 9.59 -18.99 -3.15
C PRO A 228 8.49 -18.19 -2.42
N SER A 229 7.25 -18.65 -2.52
CA SER A 229 6.09 -17.94 -1.99
C SER A 229 5.51 -18.65 -0.78
N PRO A 230 5.24 -17.94 0.33
CA PRO A 230 4.54 -18.51 1.49
C PRO A 230 3.10 -18.92 1.15
N ALA A 231 2.57 -18.54 -0.01
CA ALA A 231 1.27 -18.98 -0.49
C ALA A 231 1.25 -20.47 -0.87
N SER A 232 2.39 -21.04 -1.28
CA SER A 232 2.51 -22.46 -1.60
C SER A 232 2.34 -23.35 -0.36
N ASP A 233 2.75 -22.85 0.82
CA ASP A 233 2.66 -23.59 2.08
C ASP A 233 1.22 -23.75 2.56
N LEU A 234 0.28 -22.93 2.06
CA LEU A 234 -1.15 -23.00 2.37
C LEU A 234 -1.85 -24.20 1.72
N LEU A 235 -1.23 -24.84 0.73
CA LEU A 235 -1.80 -25.94 -0.03
C LEU A 235 -1.34 -27.30 0.53
N ASP A 236 -2.24 -28.27 0.54
CA ASP A 236 -1.94 -29.68 0.82
C ASP A 236 -1.48 -30.43 -0.45
N ALA A 237 -1.28 -31.75 -0.32
CA ALA A 237 -0.81 -32.58 -1.42
C ALA A 237 -1.79 -32.65 -2.61
N ASP A 238 -3.08 -32.36 -2.38
CA ASP A 238 -4.13 -32.37 -3.40
C ASP A 238 -4.41 -30.97 -3.96
N ALA A 239 -3.55 -29.99 -3.64
CA ALA A 239 -3.71 -28.57 -3.95
C ALA A 239 -5.02 -27.97 -3.38
N ALA A 240 -5.59 -28.60 -2.35
CA ALA A 240 -6.63 -27.99 -1.54
C ALA A 240 -6.00 -27.10 -0.46
N LEU A 241 -6.74 -26.10 0.00
CA LEU A 241 -6.25 -25.19 1.03
C LEU A 241 -6.48 -25.79 2.42
N ASP A 242 -5.41 -25.90 3.20
CA ASP A 242 -5.45 -26.38 4.58
C ASP A 242 -5.81 -25.23 5.54
N ALA A 243 -6.96 -25.33 6.20
CA ALA A 243 -7.44 -24.29 7.11
C ALA A 243 -6.54 -24.11 8.36
N GLY A 244 -5.88 -25.17 8.84
CA GLY A 244 -4.95 -25.10 9.97
C GLY A 244 -3.65 -24.36 9.62
N ARG A 245 -3.13 -24.57 8.40
CA ARG A 245 -2.00 -23.81 7.87
C ARG A 245 -2.39 -22.35 7.63
N ALA A 246 -3.57 -22.10 7.08
CA ALA A 246 -4.09 -20.74 6.92
C ALA A 246 -4.22 -19.99 8.26
N ALA A 247 -4.71 -20.64 9.32
CA ALA A 247 -4.76 -20.06 10.66
C ALA A 247 -3.37 -19.73 11.23
N SER A 248 -2.39 -20.61 11.00
CA SER A 248 -1.00 -20.37 11.41
C SER A 248 -0.40 -19.15 10.70
N HIS A 249 -0.65 -19.02 9.39
CA HIS A 249 -0.22 -17.87 8.61
C HIS A 249 -0.95 -16.58 9.02
N ALA A 250 -2.24 -16.68 9.41
CA ALA A 250 -2.99 -15.56 9.94
C ALA A 250 -2.35 -15.01 11.23
N ARG A 251 -1.86 -15.86 12.15
CA ARG A 251 -1.14 -15.40 13.36
C ARG A 251 0.16 -14.67 13.03
N VAL A 252 0.92 -15.18 12.05
CA VAL A 252 2.15 -14.52 11.59
C VAL A 252 1.83 -13.17 10.97
N LEU A 253 0.76 -13.08 10.18
CA LEU A 253 0.29 -11.83 9.58
C LEU A 253 -0.24 -10.83 10.62
N ALA A 254 -0.94 -11.30 11.65
CA ALA A 254 -1.38 -10.49 12.79
C ALA A 254 -0.18 -9.92 13.56
N TYR A 255 0.81 -10.75 13.89
CA TYR A 255 2.04 -10.31 14.55
C TYR A 255 2.79 -9.28 13.70
N ALA A 256 2.91 -9.52 12.40
CA ALA A 256 3.56 -8.59 11.48
C ALA A 256 2.76 -7.28 11.31
N ALA A 257 1.43 -7.34 11.33
CA ALA A 257 0.55 -6.16 11.29
C ALA A 257 0.63 -5.36 12.60
N ALA A 258 0.75 -6.02 13.74
CA ALA A 258 0.95 -5.38 15.04
C ALA A 258 2.28 -4.60 15.07
N GLY A 259 3.35 -5.19 14.51
CA GLY A 259 4.62 -4.51 14.32
C GLY A 259 4.57 -3.29 13.37
N ARG A 260 3.54 -3.21 12.49
CA ARG A 260 3.28 -2.08 11.60
C ARG A 260 2.24 -1.09 12.14
N GLY A 261 1.63 -1.37 13.30
CA GLY A 261 0.53 -0.58 13.86
C GLY A 261 -0.79 -0.67 13.09
N ASP A 262 -0.94 -1.67 12.21
CA ASP A 262 -2.15 -1.85 11.41
C ASP A 262 -3.19 -2.64 12.21
N HIS A 263 -3.84 -1.95 13.16
CA HIS A 263 -4.82 -2.57 14.05
C HIS A 263 -6.04 -3.15 13.33
N ALA A 264 -6.35 -2.68 12.12
CA ALA A 264 -7.44 -3.24 11.32
C ALA A 264 -7.03 -4.62 10.76
N ALA A 265 -5.84 -4.71 10.18
CA ALA A 265 -5.27 -5.99 9.73
C ALA A 265 -5.07 -6.97 10.89
N VAL A 266 -4.56 -6.50 12.04
CA VAL A 266 -4.41 -7.32 13.26
C VAL A 266 -5.75 -7.96 13.63
N ARG A 267 -6.82 -7.16 13.79
CA ARG A 267 -8.15 -7.68 14.16
C ARG A 267 -8.71 -8.67 13.15
N VAL A 268 -8.50 -8.43 11.85
CA VAL A 268 -8.96 -9.36 10.80
C VAL A 268 -8.21 -10.67 10.90
N PHE A 269 -6.89 -10.65 11.01
CA PHE A 269 -6.06 -11.86 11.02
C PHE A 269 -6.16 -12.64 12.33
N GLU A 270 -6.26 -11.99 13.49
CA GLU A 270 -6.56 -12.64 14.77
C GLU A 270 -7.90 -13.37 14.69
N ARG A 271 -8.94 -12.68 14.18
CA ARG A 271 -10.26 -13.29 13.98
C ARG A 271 -10.25 -14.47 13.00
N CYS A 272 -9.42 -14.42 11.96
CA CYS A 272 -9.23 -15.54 11.03
C CYS A 272 -8.56 -16.74 11.70
N ALA A 273 -7.57 -16.50 12.56
CA ALA A 273 -6.93 -17.56 13.34
C ALA A 273 -7.91 -18.22 14.32
N ASP A 274 -8.70 -17.41 15.04
CA ASP A 274 -9.66 -17.90 16.06
C ASP A 274 -10.80 -18.75 15.45
N ARG A 275 -11.21 -18.47 14.22
CA ARG A 275 -12.26 -19.20 13.50
C ARG A 275 -11.97 -20.67 13.31
N VAL A 276 -10.69 -21.03 13.14
CA VAL A 276 -10.29 -22.42 12.89
C VAL A 276 -10.28 -23.24 14.17
N GLU A 277 -10.02 -22.59 15.31
CA GLU A 277 -10.00 -23.22 16.64
C GLU A 277 -11.40 -23.29 17.27
N SER A 278 -12.33 -22.42 16.86
CA SER A 278 -13.69 -22.33 17.40
C SER A 278 -14.76 -22.58 16.31
N PRO A 279 -15.37 -23.78 16.24
CA PRO A 279 -16.39 -24.10 15.23
C PRO A 279 -17.64 -23.19 15.28
N ASP A 280 -17.95 -22.58 16.42
CA ASP A 280 -19.07 -21.63 16.59
C ASP A 280 -18.82 -20.26 15.92
N LEU A 281 -17.56 -19.87 15.73
CA LEU A 281 -17.18 -18.63 15.03
C LEU A 281 -17.13 -18.81 13.51
N ARG A 282 -17.14 -20.07 13.05
CA ARG A 282 -17.18 -20.47 11.64
C ARG A 282 -18.58 -20.38 11.04
N THR A 283 -19.62 -20.60 11.83
CA THR A 283 -21.02 -20.61 11.39
C THR A 283 -21.75 -19.27 11.59
N ARG A 284 -21.16 -18.33 12.36
CA ARG A 284 -21.73 -17.00 12.56
C ARG A 284 -21.10 -15.98 11.61
N PRO A 285 -21.87 -15.36 10.70
CA PRO A 285 -21.38 -14.22 9.94
C PRO A 285 -20.95 -13.11 10.94
N PRO A 286 -19.84 -12.39 10.67
CA PRO A 286 -19.42 -11.29 11.52
C PRO A 286 -20.57 -10.30 11.68
N ARG A 287 -20.98 -10.03 12.92
CA ARG A 287 -21.93 -8.94 13.18
C ARG A 287 -21.27 -7.64 12.74
N LEU A 288 -21.91 -6.96 11.78
CA LEU A 288 -21.63 -5.57 11.43
C LEU A 288 -21.60 -4.76 12.74
N ARG A 289 -20.41 -4.30 13.11
CA ARG A 289 -20.25 -3.25 14.12
C ARG A 289 -19.73 -2.03 13.37
N ASP A 290 -20.50 -0.96 13.49
CA ASP A 290 -20.20 0.39 13.00
C ASP A 290 -18.83 0.88 13.47
#